data_AF-A0A6A6S9P6-F1
#
_entry.id   AF-A0A6A6S9P6-F1
#
_cell.length_a   1.000
_cell.length_b   1.000
_cell.length_c   1.000
_cell.angle_alpha   90.00
_cell.angle_beta   90.00
_cell.angle_gamma   90.00
#
_symmetry.space_group_name_H-M   'P 1'
#
loop_
_entity.id
_entity.type
_entity.pdbx_description
1 polymer ?
#
loop_
_entity_poly.entity_id
_entity_poly.type
_entity_poly.pdbx_seq_one_letter_code
_entity_poly.pdbx_strand_id
1 'polypeptide(L)'
;MPPSSTHLADPQTTATWSSLNPNYLAPEDVYYHGSSTEATLNARKRKERTRSASRRRKGHYKKLLWFKQPFPDNYTDEKTFLDHLQRNPRMQPYEFWSLMANSTVIVQQVASVAIFCCSFTAIFQERVSPLSVVSGASFCTFLAWLLWDYWMADSDAVAQEDVDGTSSSESLTDPQEDDAKNGKLTFASNSDNPAHQPPYIDPNSSLSPKNQQRLATAKSALLIYAALLGLSPILKSLTKSTTSDSIWALSSWLLFMNIAFFDYGTSNGSQYVYKSSLITANHNSLPASISTNSALMASTVLASRLPSTTHVFSLTLFSIEIFGLFPIFRRQLRAESWYGHLALTIFLVVTASGALFATLAGGTRGVWIAGVILGSLITFVCMGICSWWLISLQKYKNEIHGPWDPARPVIRRRWD
;
A
#
# COMPACT_ATOMS: atom_id res chain seq x y z
N MET A 1 31.86 63.83 -31.05
CA MET A 1 32.56 63.79 -32.36
C MET A 1 33.60 62.67 -32.33
N PRO A 2 33.72 61.90 -33.41
CA PRO A 2 34.23 60.51 -33.43
C PRO A 2 35.75 60.46 -33.73
N PRO A 3 36.35 59.26 -33.90
CA PRO A 3 36.30 58.63 -35.22
C PRO A 3 35.98 57.11 -35.24
N SER A 4 35.35 56.74 -36.36
CA SER A 4 35.11 55.46 -37.04
C SER A 4 36.43 54.68 -37.26
N SER A 5 36.54 53.39 -37.62
CA SER A 5 35.73 52.29 -38.20
C SER A 5 36.64 51.01 -38.08
N THR A 6 36.23 49.74 -38.09
CA THR A 6 35.66 48.93 -39.19
C THR A 6 35.63 47.45 -38.75
N HIS A 7 34.68 46.71 -39.33
CA HIS A 7 34.72 45.29 -39.75
C HIS A 7 34.27 44.12 -38.84
N LEU A 8 33.24 43.46 -39.39
CA LEU A 8 32.93 42.02 -39.47
C LEU A 8 32.18 41.30 -38.35
N ALA A 9 31.13 40.62 -38.83
CA ALA A 9 30.19 39.75 -38.15
C ALA A 9 30.80 38.38 -37.81
N ASP A 10 30.35 37.80 -36.71
CA ASP A 10 30.47 36.36 -36.42
C ASP A 10 29.18 35.87 -35.74
N PRO A 11 28.58 34.74 -36.19
CA PRO A 11 27.51 34.06 -35.50
C PRO A 11 28.11 32.95 -34.61
N GLN A 12 28.02 33.08 -33.29
CA GLN A 12 28.28 31.95 -32.38
C GLN A 12 27.09 31.69 -31.46
N THR A 13 26.32 30.70 -31.90
CA THR A 13 25.39 29.86 -31.16
C THR A 13 26.04 29.32 -29.88
N THR A 14 25.55 29.74 -28.73
CA THR A 14 25.84 29.12 -27.43
C THR A 14 25.05 27.82 -27.30
N ALA A 15 25.71 26.68 -27.57
CA ALA A 15 25.17 25.36 -27.26
C ALA A 15 25.34 25.07 -25.75
N THR A 16 24.21 24.90 -25.07
CA THR A 16 24.10 24.44 -23.69
C THR A 16 24.64 23.01 -23.55
N TRP A 17 25.68 22.83 -22.75
CA TRP A 17 26.18 21.52 -22.35
C TRP A 17 25.27 20.93 -21.28
N SER A 18 24.49 19.89 -21.62
CA SER A 18 23.79 19.08 -20.62
C SER A 18 24.78 18.10 -19.96
N SER A 19 24.93 18.21 -18.65
CA SER A 19 25.70 17.28 -17.83
C SER A 19 24.99 15.92 -17.78
N LEU A 20 25.54 14.89 -18.42
CA LEU A 20 25.07 13.51 -18.24
C LEU A 20 25.30 13.07 -16.79
N ASN A 21 24.23 12.58 -16.15
CA ASN A 21 24.25 12.04 -14.79
C ASN A 21 24.87 10.62 -14.80
N PRO A 22 25.97 10.35 -14.07
CA PRO A 22 26.72 9.10 -14.17
C PRO A 22 25.97 7.84 -13.68
N ASN A 23 24.81 8.01 -13.04
CA ASN A 23 23.97 6.91 -12.55
C ASN A 23 22.97 6.36 -13.58
N TYR A 24 22.89 6.94 -14.78
CA TYR A 24 21.92 6.57 -15.82
C TYR A 24 22.55 6.53 -17.21
N LEU A 25 23.52 5.64 -17.42
CA LEU A 25 24.06 5.36 -18.75
C LEU A 25 23.26 4.22 -19.40
N ALA A 26 22.62 4.48 -20.55
CA ALA A 26 22.13 3.40 -21.40
C ALA A 26 23.32 2.67 -22.07
N PRO A 27 23.19 1.40 -22.47
CA PRO A 27 24.27 0.65 -23.11
C PRO A 27 24.82 1.33 -24.37
N GLU A 28 23.95 2.08 -25.06
CA GLU A 28 24.26 2.85 -26.27
C GLU A 28 25.13 4.10 -26.00
N ASP A 29 25.04 4.71 -24.82
CA ASP A 29 25.64 6.03 -24.53
C ASP A 29 27.16 5.98 -24.30
N VAL A 30 27.72 4.78 -24.10
CA VAL A 30 29.17 4.58 -23.97
C VAL A 30 29.87 4.59 -25.33
N TYR A 31 29.11 4.46 -26.43
CA TYR A 31 29.62 4.53 -27.80
C TYR A 31 29.31 5.87 -28.47
N TYR A 32 29.64 7.00 -27.82
CA TYR A 32 29.83 8.23 -28.58
C TYR A 32 31.09 8.06 -29.47
N HIS A 33 30.88 7.62 -30.70
CA HIS A 33 31.78 7.94 -31.80
C HIS A 33 31.68 9.45 -32.02
N GLY A 34 32.81 10.14 -31.84
CA GLY A 34 32.94 11.55 -32.19
C GLY A 34 32.38 11.80 -33.59
N SER A 35 31.67 12.92 -33.71
CA SER A 35 30.97 13.42 -34.87
C SER A 35 31.72 13.23 -36.20
N SER A 36 30.94 12.86 -37.20
CA SER A 36 31.28 12.75 -38.61
C SER A 36 31.71 14.08 -39.23
N THR A 37 32.97 14.48 -39.07
CA THR A 37 33.64 15.46 -39.95
C THR A 37 35.14 15.23 -39.91
N GLU A 38 35.65 14.33 -40.77
CA GLU A 38 37.00 14.35 -41.36
C GLU A 38 37.19 13.07 -42.18
N ALA A 39 36.33 12.90 -43.18
CA ALA A 39 36.62 12.01 -44.29
C ALA A 39 37.52 12.77 -45.26
N THR A 40 38.83 12.78 -45.02
CA THR A 40 39.90 12.80 -46.03
C THR A 40 41.26 12.93 -45.33
N LEU A 41 42.25 12.24 -45.91
CA LEU A 41 43.68 12.24 -45.58
C LEU A 41 44.17 11.20 -44.56
N ASN A 42 45.19 10.47 -45.03
CA ASN A 42 46.19 9.71 -44.27
C ASN A 42 45.99 8.19 -44.12
N ALA A 43 45.91 7.50 -45.27
CA ALA A 43 46.15 6.07 -45.40
C ALA A 43 47.56 5.61 -44.91
N ARG A 44 48.50 6.55 -44.68
CA ARG A 44 49.86 6.25 -44.21
C ARG A 44 49.99 6.08 -42.69
N LYS A 45 49.00 6.50 -41.88
CA LYS A 45 48.98 6.31 -40.42
C LYS A 45 48.37 4.97 -39.98
N ARG A 46 47.91 4.15 -40.92
CA ARG A 46 47.27 2.85 -40.66
C ARG A 46 48.27 1.76 -40.25
N LYS A 47 49.53 1.86 -40.69
CA LYS A 47 50.56 0.83 -40.43
C LYS A 47 51.22 0.96 -39.05
N GLU A 48 51.03 2.08 -38.37
CA GLU A 48 51.53 2.32 -37.01
C GLU A 48 50.46 2.00 -35.94
N ARG A 49 49.17 2.06 -36.31
CA ARG A 49 48.06 1.59 -35.46
C ARG A 49 48.03 0.07 -35.31
N THR A 50 48.56 -0.71 -36.26
CA THR A 50 48.57 -2.18 -36.18
C THR A 50 49.59 -2.73 -35.18
N ARG A 51 50.66 -2.00 -34.86
CA ARG A 51 51.57 -2.36 -33.75
C ARG A 51 51.06 -1.86 -32.39
N SER A 52 50.22 -0.83 -32.38
CA SER A 52 49.63 -0.29 -31.14
C SER A 52 48.34 -1.01 -30.72
N ALA A 53 47.70 -1.77 -31.62
CA ALA A 53 46.50 -2.56 -31.32
C ALA A 53 46.76 -3.75 -30.38
N SER A 54 48.01 -4.20 -30.21
CA SER A 54 48.34 -5.27 -29.25
C SER A 54 48.36 -4.79 -27.79
N ARG A 55 48.35 -3.48 -27.55
CA ARG A 55 48.01 -2.89 -26.24
C ARG A 55 46.59 -2.35 -26.27
N ARG A 56 45.62 -3.17 -26.65
CA ARG A 56 44.25 -2.94 -26.18
C ARG A 56 44.35 -3.07 -24.66
N ARG A 57 44.46 -1.94 -23.94
CA ARG A 57 44.42 -1.87 -22.49
C ARG A 57 43.29 -2.81 -22.09
N LYS A 58 43.61 -3.96 -21.48
CA LYS A 58 42.58 -4.81 -20.88
C LYS A 58 41.85 -3.87 -19.93
N GLY A 59 40.61 -3.54 -20.27
CA GLY A 59 39.80 -2.67 -19.43
C GLY A 59 39.78 -3.30 -18.05
N HIS A 60 39.80 -2.48 -17.00
CA HIS A 60 39.66 -2.99 -15.65
C HIS A 60 38.38 -3.82 -15.58
N TYR A 61 38.47 -5.02 -15.01
CA TYR A 61 37.31 -5.86 -14.79
C TYR A 61 36.27 -5.09 -13.96
N LYS A 62 35.00 -5.15 -14.36
CA LYS A 62 33.91 -4.46 -13.64
C LYS A 62 32.91 -5.49 -13.12
N LYS A 63 32.41 -5.33 -11.90
CA LYS A 63 31.48 -6.28 -11.25
C LYS A 63 30.02 -6.01 -11.66
N LEU A 64 29.73 -5.96 -12.96
CA LEU A 64 28.38 -5.76 -13.51
C LEU A 64 27.92 -7.07 -14.16
N LEU A 65 26.84 -7.66 -13.66
CA LEU A 65 26.34 -8.96 -14.13
C LEU A 65 25.73 -8.89 -15.55
N TRP A 66 25.35 -7.70 -16.00
CA TRP A 66 24.60 -7.47 -17.24
C TRP A 66 25.46 -6.94 -18.40
N PHE A 67 26.72 -6.63 -18.15
CA PHE A 67 27.61 -6.01 -19.15
C PHE A 67 28.59 -7.05 -19.71
N LYS A 68 28.65 -7.20 -21.05
CA LYS A 68 29.56 -8.14 -21.71
C LYS A 68 30.99 -7.60 -21.72
N GLN A 69 31.92 -8.32 -21.09
CA GLN A 69 33.31 -7.88 -20.88
C GLN A 69 34.30 -8.78 -21.64
N PRO A 70 35.53 -8.31 -21.92
CA PRO A 70 36.57 -9.11 -22.57
C PRO A 70 37.24 -10.10 -21.60
N PHE A 71 36.46 -10.71 -20.72
CA PHE A 71 36.87 -11.72 -19.75
C PHE A 71 35.91 -12.91 -19.87
N PRO A 72 36.37 -14.16 -19.66
CA PRO A 72 35.49 -15.33 -19.64
C PRO A 72 34.34 -15.17 -18.65
N ASP A 73 33.19 -15.80 -18.91
CA ASP A 73 32.01 -15.68 -18.03
C ASP A 73 32.28 -16.16 -16.58
N ASN A 74 33.22 -17.10 -16.40
CA ASN A 74 33.65 -17.59 -15.08
C ASN A 74 34.81 -16.78 -14.45
N TYR A 75 35.22 -15.66 -15.05
CA TYR A 75 36.33 -14.86 -14.54
C TYR A 75 35.92 -14.09 -13.28
N THR A 76 36.63 -14.35 -12.19
CA THR A 76 36.52 -13.63 -10.91
C THR A 76 37.89 -13.10 -10.52
N ASP A 77 37.97 -11.83 -10.09
CA ASP A 77 39.22 -11.25 -9.61
C ASP A 77 39.54 -11.77 -8.20
N GLU A 78 40.34 -12.84 -8.11
CA GLU A 78 40.71 -13.52 -6.85
C GLU A 78 41.26 -12.59 -5.76
N LYS A 79 41.92 -11.48 -6.16
CA LYS A 79 42.54 -10.55 -5.21
C LYS A 79 41.56 -9.56 -4.59
N THR A 80 40.54 -9.12 -5.34
CA THR A 80 39.59 -8.08 -4.91
C THR A 80 38.18 -8.62 -4.68
N PHE A 81 37.96 -9.92 -4.87
CA PHE A 81 36.63 -10.55 -4.81
C PHE A 81 35.97 -10.34 -3.45
N LEU A 82 36.69 -10.64 -2.37
CA LEU A 82 36.17 -10.58 -1.00
C LEU A 82 36.17 -9.16 -0.42
N ASP A 83 36.99 -8.25 -0.95
CA ASP A 83 37.15 -6.89 -0.43
C ASP A 83 35.88 -6.04 -0.50
N HIS A 84 34.99 -6.36 -1.44
CA HIS A 84 33.75 -5.62 -1.67
C HIS A 84 32.53 -6.30 -1.05
N LEU A 85 32.72 -7.34 -0.24
CA LEU A 85 31.64 -8.08 0.41
C LEU A 85 31.09 -7.24 1.58
N GLN A 86 29.96 -6.59 1.35
CA GLN A 86 29.32 -5.75 2.36
C GLN A 86 28.38 -6.58 3.21
N ARG A 87 28.55 -6.54 4.53
CA ARG A 87 27.59 -7.09 5.48
C ARG A 87 26.55 -6.04 5.81
N ASN A 88 25.27 -6.41 5.73
CA ASN A 88 24.15 -5.58 6.17
C ASN A 88 24.11 -4.14 5.58
N PRO A 89 24.44 -3.89 4.29
CA PRO A 89 24.51 -2.52 3.76
C PRO A 89 23.17 -1.77 3.76
N ARG A 90 22.04 -2.48 3.90
CA ARG A 90 20.69 -1.90 3.99
C ARG A 90 20.08 -2.01 5.39
N MET A 91 20.90 -2.23 6.42
CA MET A 91 20.40 -2.34 7.79
C MET A 91 19.94 -0.98 8.30
N GLN A 92 18.63 -0.82 8.41
CA GLN A 92 17.99 0.30 9.09
C GLN A 92 17.76 -0.12 10.55
N PRO A 93 18.37 0.56 11.55
CA PRO A 93 18.08 0.28 12.95
C PRO A 93 16.61 0.59 13.23
N TYR A 94 15.94 -0.27 14.00
CA TYR A 94 14.56 0.00 14.38
C TYR A 94 14.55 0.95 15.58
N GLU A 95 13.92 2.10 15.41
CA GLU A 95 13.59 2.98 16.52
C GLU A 95 12.44 2.38 17.33
N PHE A 96 12.62 2.24 18.65
CA PHE A 96 11.64 1.58 19.54
C PHE A 96 10.24 2.18 19.42
N TRP A 97 10.13 3.51 19.48
CA TRP A 97 8.84 4.19 19.44
C TRP A 97 8.15 4.08 18.07
N SER A 98 8.93 4.11 16.98
CA SER A 98 8.40 3.92 15.62
C SER A 98 7.92 2.48 15.42
N LEU A 99 8.65 1.49 15.96
CA LEU A 99 8.24 0.10 15.90
C LEU A 99 6.97 -0.15 16.71
N MET A 100 6.91 0.40 17.92
CA MET A 100 5.73 0.33 18.78
C MET A 100 4.51 0.97 18.09
N ALA A 101 4.69 2.15 17.51
CA ALA A 101 3.69 2.85 16.70
C ALA A 101 3.21 2.00 15.51
N ASN A 102 4.10 1.26 14.83
CA ASN A 102 3.73 0.38 13.73
C ASN A 102 3.00 -0.90 14.17
N SER A 103 3.32 -1.43 15.35
CA SER A 103 2.67 -2.62 15.90
C SER A 103 1.20 -2.41 16.29
N THR A 104 0.74 -1.14 16.38
CA THR A 104 -0.67 -0.80 16.62
C THR A 104 -1.63 -1.40 15.60
N VAL A 105 -1.22 -1.62 14.35
CA VAL A 105 -2.08 -2.26 13.32
C VAL A 105 -2.41 -3.70 13.70
N ILE A 106 -1.43 -4.41 14.29
CA ILE A 106 -1.62 -5.78 14.79
C ILE A 106 -2.56 -5.75 15.98
N VAL A 107 -2.34 -4.82 16.92
CA VAL A 107 -3.21 -4.63 18.09
C VAL A 107 -4.65 -4.33 17.67
N GLN A 108 -4.88 -3.50 16.65
CA GLN A 108 -6.22 -3.22 16.13
C GLN A 108 -6.92 -4.47 15.58
N GLN A 109 -6.20 -5.35 14.88
CA GLN A 109 -6.77 -6.60 14.37
C GLN A 109 -7.10 -7.59 15.48
N VAL A 110 -6.21 -7.73 16.46
CA VAL A 110 -6.47 -8.61 17.61
C VAL A 110 -7.63 -8.07 18.45
N ALA A 111 -7.71 -6.75 18.64
CA ALA A 111 -8.80 -6.10 19.35
C ALA A 111 -10.14 -6.25 18.62
N SER A 112 -10.19 -6.14 17.29
CA SER A 112 -11.43 -6.34 16.53
C SER A 112 -11.94 -7.78 16.61
N VAL A 113 -11.04 -8.78 16.54
CA VAL A 113 -11.37 -10.19 16.77
C VAL A 113 -11.86 -10.41 18.21
N ALA A 114 -11.21 -9.81 19.21
CA ALA A 114 -11.63 -9.91 20.60
C ALA A 114 -13.02 -9.30 20.84
N ILE A 115 -13.31 -8.13 20.25
CA ILE A 115 -14.64 -7.49 20.31
C ILE A 115 -15.69 -8.39 19.67
N PHE A 116 -15.39 -9.01 18.52
CA PHE A 116 -16.28 -9.97 17.88
C PHE A 116 -16.58 -11.17 18.79
N CYS A 117 -15.56 -11.80 19.37
CA CYS A 117 -15.73 -12.91 20.31
C CYS A 117 -16.51 -12.53 21.58
N CYS A 118 -16.23 -11.35 22.14
CA CYS A 118 -16.95 -10.85 23.32
C CYS A 118 -18.42 -10.56 22.99
N SER A 119 -18.70 -10.03 21.81
CA SER A 119 -20.07 -9.78 21.35
C SER A 119 -20.82 -11.09 21.13
N PHE A 120 -20.19 -12.07 20.48
CA PHE A 120 -20.78 -13.40 20.30
C PHE A 120 -21.09 -14.07 21.64
N THR A 121 -20.14 -14.07 22.58
CA THR A 121 -20.36 -14.67 23.91
C THR A 121 -21.43 -13.94 24.72
N ALA A 122 -21.50 -12.60 24.64
CA ALA A 122 -22.55 -11.80 25.28
C ALA A 122 -23.94 -12.11 24.71
N ILE A 123 -24.04 -12.30 23.38
CA ILE A 123 -25.27 -12.71 22.69
C ILE A 123 -25.64 -14.15 23.07
N PHE A 124 -24.66 -15.05 23.10
CA PHE A 124 -24.86 -16.48 23.42
C PHE A 124 -25.32 -16.69 24.86
N GLN A 125 -24.86 -15.84 25.80
CA GLN A 125 -25.30 -15.84 27.20
C GLN A 125 -26.57 -15.02 27.45
N GLU A 126 -27.23 -14.51 26.40
CA GLU A 126 -28.44 -13.66 26.48
C GLU A 126 -28.28 -12.39 27.34
N ARG A 127 -27.03 -11.93 27.54
CA ARG A 127 -26.75 -10.72 28.35
C ARG A 127 -27.02 -9.43 27.59
N VAL A 128 -26.88 -9.47 26.26
CA VAL A 128 -27.02 -8.31 25.38
C VAL A 128 -27.93 -8.68 24.22
N SER A 129 -28.85 -7.78 23.87
CA SER A 129 -29.71 -7.97 22.72
C SER A 129 -28.88 -7.93 21.43
N PRO A 130 -29.02 -8.92 20.51
CA PRO A 130 -28.20 -8.95 19.30
C PRO A 130 -28.48 -7.77 18.36
N LEU A 131 -29.70 -7.23 18.42
CA LEU A 131 -30.09 -6.03 17.71
C LEU A 131 -29.37 -4.78 18.21
N SER A 132 -29.11 -4.65 19.51
CA SER A 132 -28.34 -3.53 20.07
C SER A 132 -26.89 -3.54 19.59
N VAL A 133 -26.27 -4.72 19.52
CA VAL A 133 -24.88 -4.84 19.05
C VAL A 133 -24.78 -4.45 17.59
N VAL A 134 -25.61 -5.04 16.72
CA VAL A 134 -25.55 -4.76 15.29
C VAL A 134 -25.98 -3.33 14.96
N SER A 135 -27.02 -2.79 15.60
CA SER A 135 -27.42 -1.39 15.36
C SER A 135 -26.37 -0.38 15.81
N GLY A 136 -25.69 -0.62 16.94
CA GLY A 136 -24.57 0.20 17.37
C GLY A 136 -23.40 0.16 16.38
N ALA A 137 -23.09 -1.03 15.86
CA ALA A 137 -22.02 -1.21 14.88
C ALA A 137 -22.36 -0.62 13.50
N SER A 138 -23.60 -0.78 13.02
CA SER A 138 -24.09 -0.14 11.80
C SER A 138 -24.09 1.39 11.94
N PHE A 139 -24.47 1.93 13.10
CA PHE A 139 -24.39 3.37 13.37
C PHE A 139 -22.94 3.87 13.35
N CYS A 140 -22.01 3.13 13.96
CA CYS A 140 -20.58 3.47 13.90
C CYS A 140 -20.03 3.39 12.47
N THR A 141 -20.45 2.39 11.68
CA THR A 141 -20.07 2.23 10.28
C THR A 141 -20.60 3.38 9.42
N PHE A 142 -21.84 3.80 9.67
CA PHE A 142 -22.43 4.96 9.01
C PHE A 142 -21.71 6.26 9.36
N LEU A 143 -21.37 6.47 10.64
CA LEU A 143 -20.59 7.64 11.07
C LEU A 143 -19.19 7.64 10.47
N ALA A 144 -18.53 6.48 10.40
CA ALA A 144 -17.24 6.32 9.74
C ALA A 144 -17.33 6.62 8.23
N TRP A 145 -18.42 6.22 7.59
CA TRP A 145 -18.69 6.56 6.18
C TRP A 145 -18.92 8.06 5.98
N LEU A 146 -19.67 8.73 6.86
CA LEU A 146 -19.85 10.19 6.81
C LEU A 146 -18.54 10.93 7.04
N LEU A 147 -17.72 10.47 7.99
CA LEU A 147 -16.40 11.05 8.25
C LEU A 147 -15.48 10.91 7.02
N TRP A 148 -15.49 9.73 6.39
CA TRP A 148 -14.77 9.47 5.16
C TRP A 148 -15.25 10.38 4.01
N ASP A 149 -16.56 10.49 3.82
CA ASP A 149 -17.16 11.32 2.77
C ASP A 149 -16.87 12.82 2.98
N TYR A 150 -16.90 13.31 4.23
CA TYR A 150 -16.49 14.66 4.59
C TYR A 150 -15.01 14.91 4.25
N TRP A 151 -14.13 13.99 4.63
CA TRP A 151 -12.70 14.13 4.39
C TRP A 151 -12.34 14.07 2.89
N MET A 152 -13.01 13.20 2.11
CA MET A 152 -12.85 13.18 0.66
C MET A 152 -13.36 14.46 -0.01
N ALA A 153 -14.43 15.07 0.51
CA ALA A 153 -14.93 16.34 -0.04
C ALA A 153 -13.94 17.50 0.14
N ASP A 154 -13.24 17.55 1.27
CA ASP A 154 -12.18 18.53 1.54
C ASP A 154 -10.97 18.32 0.61
N SER A 155 -10.55 17.05 0.44
CA SER A 155 -9.44 16.68 -0.46
C SER A 155 -9.71 17.05 -1.91
N ASP A 156 -10.95 16.86 -2.39
CA ASP A 156 -11.37 17.23 -3.75
C ASP A 156 -11.37 18.75 -3.95
N ALA A 157 -11.77 19.52 -2.93
CA ALA A 157 -11.84 20.98 -3.02
C ALA A 157 -10.44 21.60 -3.10
N VAL A 158 -9.51 21.13 -2.26
CA VAL A 158 -8.10 21.55 -2.31
C VAL A 158 -7.46 21.19 -3.65
N ALA A 159 -7.73 19.99 -4.18
CA ALA A 159 -7.21 19.59 -5.48
C ALA A 159 -7.75 20.43 -6.65
N GLN A 160 -8.99 20.94 -6.56
CA GLN A 160 -9.55 21.86 -7.56
C GLN A 160 -8.91 23.25 -7.46
N GLU A 161 -8.66 23.76 -6.26
CA GLU A 161 -7.96 25.05 -6.06
C GLU A 161 -6.53 25.01 -6.62
N ASP A 162 -5.79 23.91 -6.45
CA ASP A 162 -4.43 23.76 -7.01
C ASP A 162 -4.44 23.76 -8.55
N VAL A 163 -5.46 23.16 -9.17
CA VAL A 163 -5.61 23.12 -10.64
C VAL A 163 -6.02 24.49 -11.18
N ASP A 164 -6.95 25.19 -10.52
CA ASP A 164 -7.38 26.53 -10.92
C ASP A 164 -6.30 27.60 -10.65
N GLY A 165 -5.50 27.45 -9.57
CA GLY A 165 -4.34 28.29 -9.28
C GLY A 165 -3.18 28.12 -10.27
N THR A 166 -3.01 26.91 -10.81
CA THR A 166 -2.01 26.65 -11.86
C THR A 166 -2.44 27.24 -13.20
N SER A 167 -3.72 27.11 -13.57
CA SER A 167 -4.25 27.63 -14.86
C SER A 167 -4.37 29.15 -14.92
N SER A 168 -4.52 29.83 -13.78
CA SER A 168 -4.56 31.30 -13.72
C SER A 168 -3.18 31.98 -13.79
N SER A 169 -2.09 31.21 -13.75
CA SER A 169 -0.71 31.72 -13.93
C SER A 169 -0.20 31.71 -15.38
N GLU A 170 -0.92 31.10 -16.32
CA GLU A 170 -0.55 31.04 -17.76
C GLU A 170 -1.21 32.12 -18.64
N SER A 171 -1.98 33.08 -18.09
CA SER A 171 -2.81 34.01 -18.89
C SER A 171 -2.27 35.44 -19.06
N LEU A 172 -0.95 35.65 -19.02
CA LEU A 172 -0.33 36.94 -19.37
C LEU A 172 0.75 36.79 -20.47
N THR A 173 0.30 36.49 -21.69
CA THR A 173 0.99 36.89 -22.93
C THR A 173 -0.05 37.10 -24.02
N ASP A 174 -0.10 38.31 -24.57
CA ASP A 174 -1.02 38.77 -25.62
C ASP A 174 -0.81 38.01 -26.96
N PRO A 175 -1.82 37.98 -27.86
CA PRO A 175 -1.89 37.06 -28.99
C PRO A 175 -1.23 37.62 -30.25
N GLN A 176 -0.54 36.75 -31.01
CA GLN A 176 -0.24 36.98 -32.41
C GLN A 176 -0.91 35.90 -33.26
N GLU A 177 -1.75 36.36 -34.20
CA GLU A 177 -2.39 35.58 -35.24
C GLU A 177 -1.36 34.79 -36.06
N ASP A 178 -1.65 33.51 -36.30
CA ASP A 178 -1.41 32.86 -37.59
C ASP A 178 -2.34 31.64 -37.74
N ASP A 179 -3.12 31.69 -38.81
CA ASP A 179 -4.04 30.65 -39.28
C ASP A 179 -3.30 29.37 -39.66
N ALA A 180 -3.62 28.26 -38.97
CA ALA A 180 -3.46 26.92 -39.54
C ALA A 180 -4.46 25.94 -38.92
N LYS A 181 -5.47 25.60 -39.72
CA LYS A 181 -6.41 24.49 -39.52
C LYS A 181 -5.67 23.22 -39.07
N ASN A 182 -5.98 22.71 -37.88
CA ASN A 182 -5.95 21.27 -37.58
C ASN A 182 -6.86 20.96 -36.39
N GLY A 183 -7.64 19.89 -36.55
CA GLY A 183 -8.71 19.49 -35.65
C GLY A 183 -8.24 19.29 -34.21
N LYS A 184 -9.00 19.90 -33.29
CA LYS A 184 -8.90 19.76 -31.84
C LYS A 184 -9.20 18.32 -31.43
N LEU A 185 -8.17 17.47 -31.39
CA LEU A 185 -8.20 16.21 -30.64
C LEU A 185 -7.92 16.56 -29.18
N THR A 186 -9.00 16.62 -28.40
CA THR A 186 -8.93 16.65 -26.94
C THR A 186 -8.19 15.40 -26.46
N PHE A 187 -6.98 15.58 -25.94
CA PHE A 187 -6.20 14.51 -25.34
C PHE A 187 -6.87 14.14 -24.01
N ALA A 188 -7.78 13.17 -24.05
CA ALA A 188 -8.27 12.52 -22.84
C ALA A 188 -7.07 11.86 -22.15
N SER A 189 -6.81 12.24 -20.91
CA SER A 189 -5.83 11.56 -20.06
C SER A 189 -6.35 10.15 -19.77
N ASN A 190 -6.04 9.19 -20.64
CA ASN A 190 -6.23 7.77 -20.36
C ASN A 190 -5.26 7.36 -19.25
N SER A 191 -5.74 7.42 -18.00
CA SER A 191 -5.12 6.75 -16.87
C SER A 191 -5.43 5.25 -16.95
N ASP A 192 -4.78 4.55 -17.88
CA ASP A 192 -4.80 3.08 -17.91
C ASP A 192 -3.90 2.55 -16.79
N ASN A 193 -4.45 2.55 -15.58
CA ASN A 193 -3.93 1.88 -14.41
C ASN A 193 -4.82 0.63 -14.19
N PRO A 194 -4.34 -0.60 -14.46
CA PRO A 194 -5.21 -1.80 -14.48
C PRO A 194 -5.66 -2.29 -13.09
N ALA A 195 -5.67 -1.42 -12.08
CA ALA A 195 -6.09 -1.74 -10.71
C ALA A 195 -7.12 -0.77 -10.11
N HIS A 196 -7.53 0.27 -10.83
CA HIS A 196 -8.63 1.14 -10.42
C HIS A 196 -9.49 1.48 -11.63
N GLN A 197 -10.55 0.69 -11.84
CA GLN A 197 -11.70 1.20 -12.60
C GLN A 197 -12.28 2.36 -11.79
N PRO A 198 -12.41 3.57 -12.36
CA PRO A 198 -13.14 4.63 -11.70
C PRO A 198 -14.57 4.15 -11.41
N PRO A 199 -15.20 4.61 -10.32
CA PRO A 199 -16.57 4.21 -9.99
C PRO A 199 -17.48 4.44 -11.21
N TYR A 200 -18.37 3.49 -11.48
CA TYR A 200 -19.30 3.58 -12.61
C TYR A 200 -20.14 4.86 -12.47
N ILE A 201 -19.87 5.83 -13.36
CA ILE A 201 -20.65 7.06 -13.50
C ILE A 201 -21.49 6.88 -14.75
N ASP A 202 -22.81 6.88 -14.58
CA ASP A 202 -23.74 6.88 -15.71
C ASP A 202 -23.77 8.28 -16.32
N PRO A 203 -23.27 8.46 -17.56
CA PRO A 203 -23.20 9.76 -18.22
C PRO A 203 -24.60 10.33 -18.56
N ASN A 204 -25.65 9.50 -18.52
CA ASN A 204 -27.02 9.91 -18.83
C ASN A 204 -27.85 10.25 -17.59
N SER A 205 -27.27 10.11 -16.40
CA SER A 205 -27.96 10.39 -15.14
C SER A 205 -27.87 11.88 -14.78
N SER A 206 -29.00 12.46 -14.34
CA SER A 206 -29.09 13.85 -13.86
C SER A 206 -28.46 14.06 -12.47
N LEU A 207 -28.00 12.99 -11.83
CA LEU A 207 -27.39 13.04 -10.50
C LEU A 207 -25.89 13.36 -10.60
N SER A 208 -25.40 14.22 -9.71
CA SER A 208 -23.97 14.46 -9.51
C SER A 208 -23.23 13.11 -9.32
N PRO A 209 -22.01 12.95 -9.87
CA PRO A 209 -21.24 11.69 -9.78
C PRO A 209 -21.06 11.21 -8.33
N LYS A 210 -20.94 12.14 -7.37
CA LYS A 210 -20.89 11.81 -5.93
C LYS A 210 -22.18 11.13 -5.45
N ASN A 211 -23.34 11.66 -5.84
CA ASN A 211 -24.64 11.07 -5.49
C ASN A 211 -24.86 9.72 -6.17
N GLN A 212 -24.33 9.52 -7.38
CA GLN A 212 -24.36 8.22 -8.07
C GLN A 212 -23.55 7.17 -7.31
N GLN A 213 -22.34 7.52 -6.84
CA GLN A 213 -21.52 6.63 -6.03
C GLN A 213 -22.18 6.30 -4.68
N ARG A 214 -22.76 7.30 -4.00
CA ARG A 214 -23.51 7.10 -2.75
C ARG A 214 -24.71 6.16 -2.95
N LEU A 215 -25.46 6.34 -4.05
CA LEU A 215 -26.58 5.48 -4.40
C LEU A 215 -26.12 4.05 -4.72
N ALA A 216 -25.00 3.88 -5.43
CA ALA A 216 -24.44 2.56 -5.72
C ALA A 216 -24.02 1.83 -4.44
N THR A 217 -23.37 2.52 -3.50
CA THR A 217 -23.03 1.99 -2.18
C THR A 217 -24.29 1.63 -1.39
N ALA A 218 -25.28 2.52 -1.32
CA ALA A 218 -26.55 2.26 -0.63
C ALA A 218 -27.29 1.05 -1.25
N LYS A 219 -27.31 0.94 -2.58
CA LYS A 219 -27.88 -0.20 -3.30
C LYS A 219 -27.16 -1.50 -2.95
N SER A 220 -25.83 -1.51 -2.94
CA SER A 220 -25.05 -2.70 -2.53
C SER A 220 -25.30 -3.09 -1.07
N ALA A 221 -25.39 -2.12 -0.16
CA ALA A 221 -25.68 -2.36 1.25
C ALA A 221 -27.08 -2.94 1.44
N LEU A 222 -28.08 -2.41 0.73
CA LEU A 222 -29.44 -2.96 0.74
C LEU A 222 -29.48 -4.39 0.19
N LEU A 223 -28.74 -4.68 -0.87
CA LEU A 223 -28.64 -6.02 -1.43
C LEU A 223 -28.00 -7.00 -0.43
N ILE A 224 -26.92 -6.61 0.25
CA ILE A 224 -26.29 -7.42 1.29
C ILE A 224 -27.27 -7.66 2.44
N TYR A 225 -27.95 -6.61 2.92
CA TYR A 225 -28.95 -6.72 3.98
C TYR A 225 -30.10 -7.67 3.62
N ALA A 226 -30.67 -7.51 2.43
CA ALA A 226 -31.76 -8.38 1.94
C ALA A 226 -31.29 -9.82 1.75
N ALA A 227 -30.09 -10.04 1.20
CA ALA A 227 -29.51 -11.36 1.03
C ALA A 227 -29.28 -12.06 2.38
N LEU A 228 -28.74 -11.36 3.38
CA LEU A 228 -28.55 -11.91 4.72
C LEU A 228 -29.87 -12.29 5.37
N LEU A 229 -30.93 -11.48 5.23
CA LEU A 229 -32.25 -11.82 5.75
C LEU A 229 -32.79 -13.11 5.11
N GLY A 230 -32.67 -13.26 3.79
CA GLY A 230 -33.10 -14.45 3.07
C GLY A 230 -32.27 -15.70 3.40
N LEU A 231 -30.96 -15.54 3.59
CA LEU A 231 -30.02 -16.65 3.86
C LEU A 231 -29.93 -17.03 5.34
N SER A 232 -30.41 -16.19 6.27
CA SER A 232 -30.32 -16.43 7.71
C SER A 232 -30.88 -17.78 8.17
N PRO A 233 -32.04 -18.27 7.68
CA PRO A 233 -32.53 -19.61 8.01
C PRO A 233 -31.58 -20.73 7.57
N ILE A 234 -30.95 -20.56 6.39
CA ILE A 234 -30.01 -21.54 5.83
C ILE A 234 -28.75 -21.57 6.69
N LEU A 235 -28.18 -20.40 7.00
CA LEU A 235 -27.02 -20.26 7.89
C LEU A 235 -27.28 -20.87 9.26
N LYS A 236 -28.50 -20.70 9.81
CA LYS A 236 -28.92 -21.35 11.06
C LYS A 236 -28.87 -22.88 10.97
N SER A 237 -29.35 -23.45 9.86
CA SER A 237 -29.39 -24.90 9.69
C SER A 237 -28.05 -25.53 9.29
N LEU A 238 -27.10 -24.74 8.77
CA LEU A 238 -25.91 -25.21 8.06
C LEU A 238 -25.08 -26.23 8.84
N THR A 239 -24.81 -25.95 10.12
CA THR A 239 -23.94 -26.80 10.95
C THR A 239 -24.69 -27.45 12.11
N LYS A 240 -26.02 -27.66 11.96
CA LYS A 240 -26.85 -28.30 12.98
C LYS A 240 -26.44 -29.76 13.25
N SER A 241 -25.92 -30.45 12.24
CA SER A 241 -25.41 -31.83 12.34
C SER A 241 -24.00 -31.92 12.95
N THR A 242 -23.30 -30.80 13.11
CA THR A 242 -21.94 -30.77 13.67
C THR A 242 -22.00 -30.56 15.19
N THR A 243 -21.12 -31.27 15.92
CA THR A 243 -21.03 -31.16 17.38
C THR A 243 -20.52 -29.78 17.83
N SER A 244 -20.97 -29.32 19.00
CA SER A 244 -20.58 -28.00 19.55
C SER A 244 -19.07 -27.88 19.73
N ASP A 245 -18.40 -28.89 20.27
CA ASP A 245 -16.96 -28.86 20.56
C ASP A 245 -16.14 -28.66 19.27
N SER A 246 -16.53 -29.34 18.19
CA SER A 246 -15.94 -29.16 16.87
C SER A 246 -16.14 -27.74 16.34
N ILE A 247 -17.31 -27.14 16.57
CA ILE A 247 -17.61 -25.77 16.11
C ILE A 247 -16.75 -24.74 16.86
N TRP A 248 -16.59 -24.88 18.18
CA TRP A 248 -15.69 -24.02 18.97
C TRP A 248 -14.23 -24.17 18.53
N ALA A 249 -13.77 -25.40 18.25
CA ALA A 249 -12.42 -25.65 17.76
C ALA A 249 -12.20 -25.07 16.35
N LEU A 250 -13.11 -25.34 15.41
CA LEU A 250 -13.05 -24.85 14.03
C LEU A 250 -13.08 -23.32 13.98
N SER A 251 -13.98 -22.68 14.73
CA SER A 251 -14.06 -21.22 14.79
C SER A 251 -12.80 -20.61 15.38
N SER A 252 -12.23 -21.20 16.44
CA SER A 252 -10.96 -20.75 17.02
C SER A 252 -9.81 -20.83 16.01
N TRP A 253 -9.72 -21.92 15.25
CA TRP A 253 -8.71 -22.08 14.20
C TRP A 253 -8.90 -21.08 13.05
N LEU A 254 -10.14 -20.86 12.61
CA LEU A 254 -10.46 -19.90 11.56
C LEU A 254 -10.19 -18.44 11.98
N LEU A 255 -10.44 -18.10 13.25
CA LEU A 255 -10.07 -16.79 13.80
C LEU A 255 -8.55 -16.64 13.94
N PHE A 256 -7.83 -17.71 14.28
CA PHE A 256 -6.37 -17.71 14.25
C PHE A 256 -5.84 -17.48 12.82
N MET A 257 -6.41 -18.15 11.82
CA MET A 257 -6.08 -17.94 10.41
C MET A 257 -6.40 -16.52 9.94
N ASN A 258 -7.51 -15.94 10.43
CA ASN A 258 -7.82 -14.54 10.18
C ASN A 258 -6.71 -13.63 10.69
N ILE A 259 -6.23 -13.80 11.93
CA ILE A 259 -5.15 -12.99 12.50
C ILE A 259 -3.83 -13.26 11.76
N ALA A 260 -3.49 -14.51 11.46
CA ALA A 260 -2.20 -14.87 10.87
C ALA A 260 -2.03 -14.37 9.44
N PHE A 261 -3.08 -14.43 8.61
CA PHE A 261 -3.04 -14.04 7.20
C PHE A 261 -3.53 -12.63 6.92
N PHE A 262 -3.87 -11.86 7.94
CA PHE A 262 -4.27 -10.47 7.76
C PHE A 262 -3.14 -9.64 7.15
N ASP A 263 -3.46 -8.77 6.19
CA ASP A 263 -2.46 -7.86 5.60
C ASP A 263 -2.13 -6.69 6.54
N TYR A 264 -1.03 -6.84 7.28
CA TYR A 264 -0.50 -5.81 8.19
C TYR A 264 0.39 -4.77 7.49
N GLY A 265 0.52 -4.83 6.16
CA GLY A 265 1.34 -3.93 5.37
C GLY A 265 0.99 -2.45 5.60
N THR A 266 2.00 -1.63 5.83
CA THR A 266 1.86 -0.16 5.95
C THR A 266 2.34 0.48 4.65
N SER A 267 1.53 1.35 4.04
CA SER A 267 1.84 2.05 2.78
C SER A 267 2.94 3.13 2.89
N ASN A 268 3.53 3.33 4.07
CA ASN A 268 4.37 4.50 4.38
C ASN A 268 5.86 4.30 4.04
N GLY A 269 6.21 3.28 3.26
CA GLY A 269 7.58 3.08 2.78
C GLY A 269 7.81 3.80 1.45
N SER A 270 8.53 4.93 1.47
CA SER A 270 9.26 5.60 0.38
C SER A 270 8.97 5.15 -1.07
N GLN A 271 8.56 6.10 -1.92
CA GLN A 271 8.38 6.11 -3.40
C GLN A 271 9.05 5.02 -4.27
N TYR A 272 10.18 4.42 -3.87
CA TYR A 272 10.75 3.21 -4.51
C TYR A 272 9.92 1.93 -4.31
N VAL A 273 9.09 1.86 -3.27
CA VAL A 273 8.21 0.71 -2.96
C VAL A 273 6.99 0.67 -3.87
N TYR A 274 6.55 1.76 -4.48
CA TYR A 274 5.37 1.76 -5.36
C TYR A 274 5.51 0.79 -6.55
N LYS A 275 6.73 0.62 -7.07
CA LYS A 275 7.01 -0.34 -8.16
C LYS A 275 7.11 -1.79 -7.68
N SER A 276 7.57 -2.01 -6.44
CA SER A 276 7.49 -3.32 -5.78
C SER A 276 6.05 -3.67 -5.41
N SER A 277 5.27 -2.69 -4.96
CA SER A 277 3.87 -2.84 -4.56
C SER A 277 2.98 -3.23 -5.73
N LEU A 278 3.30 -2.87 -6.97
CA LEU A 278 2.51 -3.31 -8.14
C LEU A 278 2.73 -4.80 -8.45
N ILE A 279 3.94 -5.33 -8.25
CA ILE A 279 4.27 -6.75 -8.47
C ILE A 279 3.89 -7.58 -7.23
N THR A 280 4.06 -7.03 -6.03
CA THR A 280 3.68 -7.63 -4.74
C THR A 280 2.18 -7.52 -4.45
N ALA A 281 1.44 -6.57 -5.04
CA ALA A 281 -0.03 -6.47 -4.89
C ALA A 281 -0.74 -7.75 -5.36
N ASN A 282 -0.21 -8.41 -6.40
CA ASN A 282 -0.76 -9.68 -6.87
C ASN A 282 -0.47 -10.87 -5.92
N HIS A 283 0.55 -10.80 -5.08
CA HIS A 283 0.87 -11.83 -4.10
C HIS A 283 0.27 -11.54 -2.71
N ASN A 284 0.12 -10.26 -2.33
CA ASN A 284 -0.45 -9.84 -1.04
C ASN A 284 -1.99 -9.81 -1.04
N SER A 285 -2.64 -9.78 -2.20
CA SER A 285 -4.10 -9.88 -2.31
C SER A 285 -4.62 -11.27 -1.89
N LEU A 286 -3.82 -12.32 -2.09
CA LEU A 286 -4.17 -13.69 -1.72
C LEU A 286 -4.29 -13.85 -0.19
N PRO A 287 -3.28 -13.49 0.65
CA PRO A 287 -3.42 -13.46 2.12
C PRO A 287 -4.62 -12.66 2.62
N ALA A 288 -4.84 -11.45 2.07
CA ALA A 288 -5.95 -10.60 2.50
C ALA A 288 -7.31 -11.28 2.30
N SER A 289 -7.52 -11.96 1.17
CA SER A 289 -8.74 -12.72 0.90
C SER A 289 -8.90 -13.95 1.83
N ILE A 290 -7.80 -14.64 2.16
CA ILE A 290 -7.81 -15.79 3.07
C ILE A 290 -8.24 -15.34 4.47
N SER A 291 -7.72 -14.20 4.93
CA SER A 291 -8.05 -13.64 6.25
C SER A 291 -9.55 -13.31 6.37
N THR A 292 -10.11 -12.56 5.42
CA THR A 292 -11.53 -12.16 5.45
C THR A 292 -12.46 -13.36 5.28
N ASN A 293 -12.13 -14.29 4.39
CA ASN A 293 -12.91 -15.50 4.18
C ASN A 293 -12.91 -16.40 5.43
N SER A 294 -11.76 -16.52 6.10
CA SER A 294 -11.64 -17.29 7.34
C SER A 294 -12.50 -16.67 8.46
N ALA A 295 -12.49 -15.35 8.61
CA ALA A 295 -13.33 -14.67 9.60
C ALA A 295 -14.84 -14.81 9.32
N LEU A 296 -15.26 -14.63 8.06
CA LEU A 296 -16.66 -14.82 7.68
C LEU A 296 -17.10 -16.26 7.90
N MET A 297 -16.26 -17.25 7.58
CA MET A 297 -16.53 -18.66 7.86
C MET A 297 -16.58 -18.96 9.37
N ALA A 298 -15.66 -18.39 10.17
CA ALA A 298 -15.72 -18.53 11.63
C ALA A 298 -17.05 -17.98 12.16
N SER A 299 -17.45 -16.81 11.68
CA SER A 299 -18.70 -16.18 12.07
C SER A 299 -19.93 -16.96 11.63
N THR A 300 -19.94 -17.58 10.45
CA THR A 300 -21.12 -18.33 9.97
C THR A 300 -21.33 -19.60 10.79
N VAL A 301 -20.25 -20.33 11.12
CA VAL A 301 -20.30 -21.55 11.95
C VAL A 301 -20.65 -21.20 13.40
N LEU A 302 -20.23 -20.05 13.93
CA LEU A 302 -20.66 -19.58 15.25
C LEU A 302 -22.13 -19.12 15.25
N ALA A 303 -22.54 -18.38 14.21
CA ALA A 303 -23.90 -17.84 14.08
C ALA A 303 -24.96 -18.95 14.08
N SER A 304 -24.68 -20.08 13.44
CA SER A 304 -25.61 -21.21 13.34
C SER A 304 -26.00 -21.81 14.70
N ARG A 305 -25.19 -21.57 15.75
CA ARG A 305 -25.46 -22.02 17.12
C ARG A 305 -26.43 -21.12 17.88
N LEU A 306 -26.81 -19.98 17.31
CA LEU A 306 -27.72 -19.04 17.94
C LEU A 306 -29.18 -19.51 17.82
N PRO A 307 -30.00 -19.31 18.86
CA PRO A 307 -31.35 -19.87 18.95
C PRO A 307 -32.34 -19.29 17.93
N SER A 308 -32.12 -18.06 17.44
CA SER A 308 -33.03 -17.36 16.52
C SER A 308 -32.35 -16.98 15.19
N THR A 309 -33.13 -16.93 14.11
CA THR A 309 -32.68 -16.43 12.81
C THR A 309 -32.30 -14.94 12.88
N THR A 310 -32.94 -14.16 13.74
CA THR A 310 -32.58 -12.76 14.00
C THR A 310 -31.18 -12.65 14.59
N HIS A 311 -30.79 -13.60 15.44
CA HIS A 311 -29.46 -13.61 16.05
C HIS A 311 -28.38 -13.95 15.01
N VAL A 312 -28.66 -14.95 14.17
CA VAL A 312 -27.80 -15.33 13.02
C VAL A 312 -27.61 -14.14 12.10
N PHE A 313 -28.71 -13.48 11.72
CA PHE A 313 -28.69 -12.27 10.91
C PHE A 313 -27.83 -11.17 11.53
N SER A 314 -28.07 -10.82 12.79
CA SER A 314 -27.34 -9.75 13.47
C SER A 314 -25.84 -10.03 13.61
N LEU A 315 -25.45 -11.28 13.94
CA LEU A 315 -24.04 -11.63 14.11
C LEU A 315 -23.31 -11.65 12.76
N THR A 316 -23.97 -12.13 11.71
CA THR A 316 -23.39 -12.19 10.36
C THR A 316 -23.22 -10.80 9.75
N LEU A 317 -24.19 -9.90 9.93
CA LEU A 317 -24.06 -8.50 9.53
C LEU A 317 -22.94 -7.79 10.32
N PHE A 318 -22.90 -7.96 11.63
CA PHE A 318 -21.83 -7.43 12.49
C PHE A 318 -20.44 -7.93 12.09
N SER A 319 -20.32 -9.20 11.69
CA SER A 319 -19.07 -9.78 11.19
C SER A 319 -18.60 -9.13 9.88
N ILE A 320 -19.52 -8.84 8.96
CA ILE A 320 -19.19 -8.11 7.71
C ILE A 320 -18.71 -6.69 8.02
N GLU A 321 -19.31 -6.02 9.01
CA GLU A 321 -18.87 -4.69 9.43
C GLU A 321 -17.45 -4.72 10.04
N ILE A 322 -17.17 -5.66 10.96
CA ILE A 322 -15.87 -5.76 11.65
C ILE A 322 -14.75 -6.32 10.77
N PHE A 323 -15.02 -7.32 9.93
CA PHE A 323 -13.98 -8.00 9.15
C PHE A 323 -13.93 -7.61 7.68
N GLY A 324 -14.99 -7.00 7.16
CA GLY A 324 -15.05 -6.50 5.78
C GLY A 324 -14.81 -4.99 5.70
N LEU A 325 -15.66 -4.21 6.35
CA LEU A 325 -15.67 -2.75 6.20
C LEU A 325 -14.61 -2.05 7.07
N PHE A 326 -14.47 -2.47 8.33
CA PHE A 326 -13.56 -1.84 9.27
C PHE A 326 -12.07 -1.87 8.86
N PRO A 327 -11.52 -2.97 8.29
CA PRO A 327 -10.18 -2.99 7.70
C PRO A 327 -9.93 -1.94 6.62
N ILE A 328 -10.95 -1.64 5.80
CA ILE A 328 -10.87 -0.63 4.76
C ILE A 328 -10.80 0.75 5.41
N PHE A 329 -11.73 1.04 6.33
CA PHE A 329 -11.78 2.31 7.05
C PHE A 329 -10.48 2.61 7.81
N ARG A 330 -9.93 1.65 8.56
CA ARG A 330 -8.71 1.90 9.34
C ARG A 330 -7.50 2.18 8.45
N ARG A 331 -7.40 1.53 7.28
CA ARG A 331 -6.30 1.75 6.32
C ARG A 331 -6.35 3.18 5.80
N GLN A 332 -7.55 3.63 5.49
CA GLN A 332 -7.81 4.99 5.03
C GLN A 332 -7.57 6.04 6.11
N LEU A 333 -8.11 5.84 7.32
CA LEU A 333 -7.93 6.76 8.44
C LEU A 333 -6.45 6.98 8.79
N ARG A 334 -5.66 5.91 8.70
CA ARG A 334 -4.21 5.95 8.95
C ARG A 334 -3.42 6.65 7.84
N ALA A 335 -3.89 6.56 6.59
CA ALA A 335 -3.25 7.25 5.47
C ALA A 335 -3.35 8.77 5.64
N GLU A 336 -4.46 9.25 6.21
CA GLU A 336 -4.65 10.68 6.45
C GLU A 336 -4.09 11.18 7.75
N SER A 337 -4.53 10.53 8.84
CA SER A 337 -4.42 11.11 10.16
C SER A 337 -3.77 10.10 11.09
N TRP A 338 -2.52 10.39 11.43
CA TRP A 338 -1.82 9.63 12.45
C TRP A 338 -2.55 9.69 13.81
N TYR A 339 -3.08 10.86 14.17
CA TYR A 339 -3.85 11.05 15.40
C TYR A 339 -5.17 10.27 15.40
N GLY A 340 -5.88 10.23 14.27
CA GLY A 340 -7.11 9.42 14.13
C GLY A 340 -6.83 7.93 14.28
N HIS A 341 -5.74 7.44 13.69
CA HIS A 341 -5.27 6.06 13.87
C HIS A 341 -4.96 5.72 15.33
N LEU A 342 -4.28 6.62 16.06
CA LEU A 342 -4.00 6.43 17.48
C LEU A 342 -5.28 6.47 18.33
N ALA A 343 -6.17 7.44 18.10
CA ALA A 343 -7.44 7.54 18.81
C ALA A 343 -8.30 6.28 18.62
N LEU A 344 -8.38 5.78 17.39
CA LEU A 344 -9.07 4.53 17.07
C LEU A 344 -8.42 3.33 17.76
N THR A 345 -7.09 3.28 17.83
CA THR A 345 -6.37 2.21 18.56
C THR A 345 -6.74 2.22 20.04
N ILE A 346 -6.72 3.39 20.68
CA ILE A 346 -7.07 3.54 22.10
C ILE A 346 -8.53 3.10 22.31
N PHE A 347 -9.45 3.57 21.46
CA PHE A 347 -10.86 3.20 21.52
C PHE A 347 -11.07 1.68 21.42
N LEU A 348 -10.41 1.02 20.47
CA LEU A 348 -10.49 -0.44 20.32
C LEU A 348 -9.91 -1.18 21.51
N VAL A 349 -8.75 -0.77 22.02
CA VAL A 349 -8.10 -1.44 23.16
C VAL A 349 -8.95 -1.29 24.43
N VAL A 350 -9.50 -0.11 24.70
CA VAL A 350 -10.40 0.15 25.82
C VAL A 350 -11.65 -0.72 25.70
N THR A 351 -12.30 -0.70 24.53
CA THR A 351 -13.54 -1.47 24.29
C THR A 351 -13.28 -2.97 24.38
N ALA A 352 -12.22 -3.49 23.76
CA ALA A 352 -11.87 -4.90 23.80
C ALA A 352 -11.51 -5.36 25.22
N SER A 353 -10.68 -4.60 25.95
CA SER A 353 -10.26 -4.93 27.32
C SER A 353 -11.45 -4.91 28.28
N GLY A 354 -12.27 -3.86 28.23
CA GLY A 354 -13.47 -3.76 29.04
C GLY A 354 -14.50 -4.86 28.72
N ALA A 355 -14.72 -5.16 27.43
CA ALA A 355 -15.62 -6.22 27.00
C ALA A 355 -15.14 -7.61 27.42
N LEU A 356 -13.85 -7.89 27.31
CA LEU A 356 -13.26 -9.17 27.72
C LEU A 356 -13.41 -9.41 29.22
N PHE A 357 -13.14 -8.41 30.06
CA PHE A 357 -13.32 -8.55 31.50
C PHE A 357 -14.80 -8.62 31.89
N ALA A 358 -15.68 -7.89 31.20
CA ALA A 358 -17.12 -7.98 31.45
C ALA A 358 -17.70 -9.36 31.11
N THR A 359 -17.18 -10.02 30.08
CA THR A 359 -17.60 -11.39 29.72
C THR A 359 -17.06 -12.44 30.69
N LEU A 360 -15.81 -12.31 31.16
CA LEU A 360 -15.17 -13.27 32.07
C LEU A 360 -15.60 -13.11 33.55
N ALA A 361 -15.63 -11.88 34.06
CA ALA A 361 -15.79 -11.59 35.49
C ALA A 361 -17.14 -10.94 35.85
N GLY A 362 -18.01 -10.70 34.85
CA GLY A 362 -19.37 -10.17 35.06
C GLY A 362 -19.57 -8.74 34.57
N GLY A 363 -20.82 -8.38 34.25
CA GLY A 363 -21.18 -7.11 33.62
C GLY A 363 -21.27 -5.90 34.55
N THR A 364 -20.57 -5.88 35.69
CA THR A 364 -20.60 -4.72 36.59
C THR A 364 -19.69 -3.61 36.09
N ARG A 365 -20.05 -2.35 36.36
CA ARG A 365 -19.25 -1.18 35.97
C ARG A 365 -17.82 -1.24 36.54
N GLY A 366 -17.65 -1.74 37.76
CA GLY A 366 -16.35 -1.89 38.41
C GLY A 366 -15.44 -2.89 37.69
N VAL A 367 -15.97 -4.05 37.28
CA VAL A 367 -15.22 -5.06 36.52
C VAL A 367 -14.80 -4.52 35.15
N TRP A 368 -15.67 -3.76 34.49
CA TRP A 368 -15.35 -3.14 33.21
C TRP A 368 -14.18 -2.15 33.34
N ILE A 369 -14.23 -1.24 34.32
CA ILE A 369 -13.17 -0.25 34.56
C ILE A 369 -11.84 -0.95 34.93
N ALA A 370 -11.90 -1.94 35.83
CA ALA A 370 -10.72 -2.72 36.20
C ALA A 370 -10.11 -3.43 34.99
N GLY A 371 -10.98 -3.99 34.13
CA GLY A 371 -10.58 -4.62 32.89
C GLY A 371 -9.95 -3.69 31.88
N VAL A 372 -10.47 -2.47 31.74
CA VAL A 372 -9.85 -1.43 30.89
C VAL A 372 -8.45 -1.10 31.37
N ILE A 373 -8.26 -0.88 32.69
CA ILE A 373 -6.94 -0.53 33.25
C ILE A 373 -5.96 -1.70 33.07
N LEU A 374 -6.34 -2.90 33.48
CA LEU A 374 -5.47 -4.08 33.44
C LEU A 374 -5.19 -4.53 32.00
N GLY A 375 -6.21 -4.59 31.14
CA GLY A 375 -6.06 -4.99 29.75
C GLY A 375 -5.27 -3.98 28.92
N SER A 376 -5.45 -2.67 29.15
CA SER A 376 -4.63 -1.65 28.48
C SER A 376 -3.17 -1.72 28.93
N LEU A 377 -2.91 -1.94 30.22
CA LEU A 377 -1.56 -2.13 30.76
C LEU A 377 -0.88 -3.37 30.15
N ILE A 378 -1.58 -4.50 30.13
CA ILE A 378 -1.07 -5.75 29.52
C ILE A 378 -0.79 -5.53 28.04
N THR A 379 -1.70 -4.89 27.31
CA THR A 379 -1.51 -4.61 25.88
C THR A 379 -0.26 -3.76 25.64
N PHE A 380 -0.09 -2.69 26.43
CA PHE A 380 1.09 -1.81 26.33
C PHE A 380 2.39 -2.56 26.64
N VAL A 381 2.41 -3.38 27.71
CA VAL A 381 3.57 -4.19 28.09
C VAL A 381 3.89 -5.24 27.02
N CYS A 382 2.91 -5.98 26.53
CA CYS A 382 3.09 -6.98 25.47
C CYS A 382 3.64 -6.35 24.19
N MET A 383 3.12 -5.19 23.80
CA MET A 383 3.59 -4.44 22.63
C MET A 383 5.04 -3.95 22.81
N GLY A 384 5.38 -3.46 24.01
CA GLY A 384 6.74 -3.07 24.38
C GLY A 384 7.72 -4.24 24.38
N ILE A 385 7.33 -5.37 24.98
CA ILE A 385 8.14 -6.61 25.00
C ILE A 385 8.35 -7.12 23.57
N CYS A 386 7.31 -7.16 22.74
CA CYS A 386 7.41 -7.58 21.35
C CYS A 386 8.36 -6.68 20.55
N SER A 387 8.24 -5.36 20.72
CA SER A 387 9.11 -4.38 20.04
C SER A 387 10.57 -4.52 20.50
N TRP A 388 10.80 -4.68 21.80
CA TRP A 388 12.14 -4.92 22.36
C TRP A 388 12.74 -6.26 21.90
N TRP A 389 11.92 -7.29 21.77
CA TRP A 389 12.31 -8.59 21.23
C TRP A 389 12.75 -8.48 19.77
N LEU A 390 11.98 -7.79 18.93
CA LEU A 390 12.32 -7.56 17.52
C LEU A 390 13.61 -6.77 17.35
N ILE A 391 13.86 -5.75 18.17
CA ILE A 391 15.13 -5.02 18.19
C ILE A 391 16.28 -5.96 18.59
N SER A 392 16.06 -6.77 19.63
CA SER A 392 17.05 -7.77 20.07
C SER A 392 17.36 -8.81 18.99
N LEU A 393 16.40 -9.13 18.11
CA LEU A 393 16.62 -10.03 16.98
C LEU A 393 17.45 -9.40 15.86
N GLN A 394 17.56 -8.07 15.77
CA GLN A 394 18.38 -7.42 14.74
C GLN A 394 19.85 -7.83 14.83
N LYS A 395 20.35 -8.17 16.02
CA LYS A 395 21.73 -8.66 16.22
C LYS A 395 22.02 -9.99 15.54
N TYR A 396 20.99 -10.77 15.20
CA TYR A 396 21.12 -12.05 14.48
C TYR A 396 20.93 -11.92 12.97
N LYS A 397 20.60 -10.72 12.45
CA LYS A 397 20.43 -10.51 11.01
C LYS A 397 21.78 -10.42 10.32
N ASN A 398 22.07 -11.41 9.49
CA ASN A 398 23.28 -11.49 8.67
C ASN A 398 22.91 -11.59 7.19
N GLU A 399 22.85 -10.45 6.52
CA GLU A 399 22.68 -10.36 5.07
C GLU A 399 24.03 -10.02 4.44
N ILE A 400 24.60 -10.96 3.71
CA ILE A 400 25.81 -10.74 2.93
C ILE A 400 25.38 -10.23 1.56
N HIS A 401 25.72 -8.98 1.26
CA HIS A 401 25.53 -8.45 -0.07
C HIS A 401 26.76 -8.73 -0.91
N GLY A 402 26.56 -9.38 -2.05
CA GLY A 402 27.60 -9.59 -3.04
C GLY A 402 28.01 -8.26 -3.67
N PRO A 403 29.24 -8.16 -4.19
CA PRO A 403 29.77 -6.94 -4.80
C PRO A 403 29.25 -6.69 -6.22
N TRP A 404 28.25 -7.47 -6.65
CA TRP A 404 27.69 -7.46 -7.99
C TRP A 404 26.50 -6.53 -8.02
N ASP A 405 26.50 -5.56 -8.94
CA ASP A 405 25.33 -4.73 -9.16
C ASP A 405 24.33 -5.51 -10.05
N PRO A 406 23.20 -5.98 -9.50
CA PRO A 406 22.20 -6.66 -10.30
C PRO A 406 21.61 -5.65 -11.29
N ALA A 407 21.33 -6.12 -12.52
CA ALA A 407 20.70 -5.29 -13.53
C ALA A 407 19.38 -4.75 -13.00
N ARG A 408 19.21 -3.43 -12.95
CA ARG A 408 17.92 -2.81 -12.69
C ARG A 408 17.18 -2.72 -14.03
N PRO A 409 16.11 -3.49 -14.26
CA PRO A 409 15.41 -3.45 -15.53
C PRO A 409 14.81 -2.06 -15.73
N VAL A 410 15.22 -1.38 -16.81
CA VAL A 410 14.59 -0.15 -17.27
C VAL A 410 13.29 -0.54 -17.97
N ILE A 411 12.21 -0.62 -17.21
CA ILE A 411 10.87 -0.79 -17.77
C ILE A 411 10.50 0.53 -18.45
N ARG A 412 10.75 0.66 -19.76
CA ARG A 412 10.21 1.75 -20.58
C ARG A 412 8.68 1.54 -20.64
N ARG A 413 7.91 2.43 -20.00
CA ARG A 413 6.46 2.48 -20.14
C ARG A 413 6.13 3.17 -21.46
N ARG A 414 6.29 2.46 -22.58
CA ARG A 414 5.68 2.73 -23.89
C ARG A 414 6.15 1.62 -24.84
N TRP A 415 5.22 0.75 -25.19
CA TRP A 415 5.24 0.05 -26.47
C TRP A 415 4.06 0.67 -27.21
N ASP A 416 4.36 1.40 -28.28
CA ASP A 416 3.36 1.96 -29.18
C ASP A 416 2.64 0.84 -29.95
#